data_AF-A0A381WPI5-F1
#
_entry.id   AF-A0A381WPI5-F1
#
_cell.length_a   1.000
_cell.length_b   1.000
_cell.length_c   1.000
_cell.angle_alpha   90.00
_cell.angle_beta   90.00
_cell.angle_gamma   90.00
#
_symmetry.space_group_name_H-M   'P 1'
#
loop_
_entity.id
_entity.type
_entity.pdbx_description
1 polymer ?
#
loop_
_entity_poly.entity_id
_entity_poly.type
_entity_poly.pdbx_seq_one_letter_code
_entity_poly.pdbx_strand_id
1 'polypeptide(L)'
;MTNSKVIGIAEASYKKSIDLNSKFGIISILENSIIRHEKYLKKLGLFHWLAGDRSIGLSVNDLDNKGAYDSILETADNLKNKDHAKSIILGCAGMGKYKHRLEKDIKMTVLDPVETAILEAFKN
;
A
#
# COMPACT_ATOMS: atom_id res chain seq x y z
N MET A 1 1.18 13.74 -26.23
CA MET A 1 0.10 13.28 -25.33
C MET A 1 -0.39 11.94 -25.86
N THR A 2 -0.67 10.98 -24.99
CA THR A 2 -1.19 9.66 -25.41
C THR A 2 -2.71 9.66 -25.37
N ASN A 3 -3.34 8.87 -26.26
CA ASN A 3 -4.78 8.61 -26.24
C ASN A 3 -5.13 7.36 -25.43
N SER A 4 -4.13 6.64 -24.89
CA SER A 4 -4.31 5.47 -24.05
C SER A 4 -4.59 5.86 -22.59
N LYS A 5 -5.41 5.07 -21.89
CA LYS A 5 -5.67 5.21 -20.44
C LYS A 5 -4.34 5.05 -19.68
N VAL A 6 -4.02 6.02 -18.81
CA VAL A 6 -2.86 5.97 -17.91
C VAL A 6 -3.37 5.75 -16.49
N ILE A 7 -2.91 4.67 -15.84
CA ILE A 7 -3.37 4.27 -14.50
C ILE A 7 -2.18 4.29 -13.55
N GLY A 8 -2.26 5.15 -12.53
CA GLY A 8 -1.26 5.18 -11.45
C GLY A 8 -1.52 4.07 -10.44
N ILE A 9 -0.49 3.30 -10.10
CA ILE A 9 -0.60 2.16 -9.17
C ILE A 9 -1.06 2.57 -7.76
N ALA A 10 -0.67 3.76 -7.30
CA ALA A 10 -1.10 4.30 -6.02
C ALA A 10 -2.58 4.69 -6.05
N GLU A 11 -3.03 5.45 -7.07
CA GLU A 11 -4.44 5.82 -7.22
C GLU A 11 -5.36 4.61 -7.33
N ALA A 12 -4.95 3.59 -8.08
CA ALA A 12 -5.72 2.36 -8.22
C ALA A 12 -5.92 1.68 -6.85
N SER A 13 -4.86 1.62 -6.03
CA SER A 13 -4.91 1.02 -4.68
C SER A 13 -5.78 1.81 -3.71
N TYR A 14 -5.66 3.14 -3.71
CA TYR A 14 -6.47 4.00 -2.85
C TYR A 14 -7.96 3.82 -3.17
N LYS A 15 -8.32 3.92 -4.44
CA LYS A 15 -9.71 3.72 -4.89
C LYS A 15 -10.22 2.33 -4.53
N LYS A 16 -9.43 1.28 -4.80
CA LYS A 16 -9.82 -0.09 -4.46
C LYS A 16 -10.03 -0.28 -2.95
N SER A 17 -9.23 0.35 -2.10
CA SER A 17 -9.45 0.29 -0.65
C SER A 17 -10.71 1.03 -0.21
N ILE A 18 -11.03 2.14 -0.88
CA ILE A 18 -12.25 2.92 -0.61
C ILE A 18 -13.48 2.13 -1.04
N ASP A 19 -13.42 1.38 -2.15
CA ASP A 19 -14.49 0.47 -2.58
C ASP A 19 -14.80 -0.60 -1.51
N LEU A 20 -13.81 -0.94 -0.66
CA LEU A 20 -14.00 -1.83 0.50
C LEU A 20 -14.58 -1.10 1.72
N ASN A 21 -14.95 0.18 1.59
CA ASN A 21 -15.47 1.08 2.62
C ASN A 21 -14.63 1.07 3.91
N SER A 22 -13.31 1.14 3.75
CA SER A 22 -12.37 0.85 4.82
C SER A 22 -11.20 1.84 4.85
N LYS A 23 -10.81 2.31 6.05
CA LYS A 23 -9.56 3.08 6.20
C LYS A 23 -8.37 2.17 5.96
N PHE A 24 -7.41 2.61 5.16
CA PHE A 24 -6.22 1.83 4.83
C PHE A 24 -4.97 2.31 5.55
N GLY A 25 -4.08 1.37 5.84
CA GLY A 25 -2.69 1.63 6.20
C GLY A 25 -1.79 1.50 4.96
N ILE A 26 -0.73 2.32 4.87
CA ILE A 26 0.31 2.14 3.84
C ILE A 26 1.60 1.66 4.51
N ILE A 27 2.21 0.61 3.95
CA ILE A 27 3.57 0.19 4.30
C ILE A 27 4.54 0.86 3.33
N SER A 28 5.15 1.95 3.76
CA SER A 28 6.16 2.69 3.01
C SER A 28 7.53 1.99 3.05
N ILE A 29 8.30 2.13 1.97
CA ILE A 29 9.68 1.62 1.92
C ILE A 29 10.62 2.46 2.80
N LEU A 30 10.49 3.79 2.71
CA LEU A 30 11.31 4.79 3.39
C LEU A 30 10.44 5.94 3.89
N GLU A 31 10.90 6.65 4.92
CA GLU A 31 10.23 7.83 5.52
C GLU A 31 9.84 8.90 4.48
N ASN A 32 10.72 9.18 3.51
CA ASN A 32 10.42 10.14 2.45
C ASN A 32 9.20 9.75 1.60
N SER A 33 8.82 8.46 1.58
CA SER A 33 7.64 7.98 0.86
C SER A 33 6.35 8.39 1.57
N ILE A 34 6.35 8.42 2.90
CA ILE A 34 5.22 8.88 3.72
C ILE A 34 4.82 10.30 3.32
N ILE A 35 5.81 11.21 3.24
CA ILE A 35 5.58 12.61 2.84
C ILE A 35 4.98 12.69 1.42
N ARG A 36 5.43 11.84 0.50
CA ARG A 36 4.90 11.80 -0.88
C ARG A 36 3.47 11.27 -0.91
N HIS A 37 3.17 10.20 -0.18
CA HIS A 37 1.83 9.62 -0.12
C HIS A 37 0.85 10.60 0.52
N GLU A 38 1.21 11.24 1.64
CA GLU A 38 0.38 12.26 2.29
C GLU A 38 0.04 13.40 1.34
N LYS A 39 1.05 14.00 0.67
CA LYS A 39 0.82 15.09 -0.30
C LYS A 39 -0.11 14.65 -1.42
N TYR A 40 0.08 13.43 -1.92
CA TYR A 40 -0.72 12.92 -3.02
C TYR A 40 -2.16 12.62 -2.61
N LEU A 41 -2.37 11.98 -1.45
CA LEU A 41 -3.69 11.74 -0.88
C LEU A 41 -4.45 13.03 -0.61
N LYS A 42 -3.77 14.06 -0.09
CA LYS A 42 -4.37 15.39 0.08
C LYS A 42 -4.78 16.00 -1.26
N LYS A 43 -3.91 15.93 -2.28
CA LYS A 43 -4.22 16.39 -3.64
C LYS A 43 -5.45 15.68 -4.23
N LEU A 44 -5.65 14.40 -3.91
CA LEU A 44 -6.79 13.60 -4.36
C LEU A 44 -8.04 13.75 -3.49
N GLY A 45 -7.96 14.48 -2.36
CA GLY A 45 -9.06 14.57 -1.39
C GLY A 45 -9.31 13.29 -0.60
N LEU A 46 -8.39 12.32 -0.62
CA LEU A 46 -8.54 10.98 -0.05
C LEU A 46 -7.86 10.81 1.31
N PHE A 47 -7.19 11.84 1.83
CA PHE A 47 -6.40 11.76 3.06
C PHE A 47 -7.18 11.26 4.28
N HIS A 48 -8.48 11.54 4.36
CA HIS A 48 -9.34 11.10 5.46
C HIS A 48 -9.53 9.56 5.54
N TRP A 49 -9.22 8.84 4.46
CA TRP A 49 -9.22 7.37 4.43
C TRP A 49 -7.92 6.75 4.94
N LEU A 50 -6.85 7.54 5.09
CA LEU A 50 -5.58 7.04 5.63
C LEU A 50 -5.72 6.82 7.14
N ALA A 51 -5.56 5.56 7.56
CA ALA A 51 -5.41 5.20 8.97
C ALA A 51 -4.01 5.57 9.47
N GLY A 52 -2.99 5.22 8.70
CA GLY A 52 -1.59 5.52 8.96
C GLY A 52 -0.71 5.15 7.77
N ASP A 53 0.50 5.71 7.73
CA ASP A 53 1.54 5.33 6.77
C ASP A 53 2.83 5.14 7.57
N ARG A 54 3.46 3.98 7.44
CA ARG A 54 4.63 3.60 8.26
C ARG A 54 5.71 3.03 7.37
N SER A 55 6.94 3.49 7.60
CA SER A 55 8.13 3.05 6.88
C SER A 55 8.69 1.76 7.48
N ILE A 56 9.11 0.83 6.63
CA ILE A 56 9.92 -0.33 7.04
C ILE A 56 11.42 0.02 7.15
N GLY A 57 11.84 1.19 6.66
CA GLY A 57 13.22 1.69 6.80
C GLY A 57 14.25 0.94 5.96
N LEU A 58 13.81 0.21 4.94
CA LEU A 58 14.67 -0.59 4.05
C LEU A 58 14.80 0.08 2.68
N SER A 59 15.93 -0.09 2.00
CA SER A 59 15.99 0.27 0.58
C SER A 59 15.28 -0.79 -0.27
N VAL A 60 14.97 -0.47 -1.53
CA VAL A 60 14.36 -1.43 -2.46
C VAL A 60 15.25 -2.66 -2.66
N ASN A 61 16.58 -2.48 -2.68
CA ASN A 61 17.54 -3.57 -2.84
C ASN A 61 17.56 -4.51 -1.63
N ASP A 62 17.15 -4.01 -0.46
CA ASP A 62 17.12 -4.81 0.77
C ASP A 62 15.85 -5.66 0.90
N LEU A 63 14.88 -5.51 -0.02
CA LEU A 63 13.65 -6.30 0.01
C LEU A 63 13.89 -7.79 -0.26
N ASP A 64 15.06 -8.20 -0.75
CA ASP A 64 15.45 -9.60 -0.92
C ASP A 64 16.27 -10.15 0.26
N ASN A 65 16.66 -9.29 1.21
CA ASN A 65 17.48 -9.70 2.35
C ASN A 65 16.66 -10.44 3.41
N LYS A 66 17.37 -11.27 4.20
CA LYS A 66 16.80 -11.89 5.40
C LYS A 66 16.32 -10.80 6.36
N GLY A 67 15.07 -10.88 6.79
CA GLY A 67 14.44 -9.94 7.72
C GLY A 67 13.50 -8.92 7.07
N ALA A 68 13.53 -8.73 5.74
CA ALA A 68 12.63 -7.77 5.08
C ALA A 68 11.15 -8.06 5.35
N TYR A 69 10.77 -9.34 5.36
CA TYR A 69 9.41 -9.74 5.69
C TYR A 69 9.02 -9.43 7.14
N ASP A 70 9.95 -9.59 8.09
CA ASP A 70 9.65 -9.38 9.51
C ASP A 70 9.35 -7.89 9.76
N SER A 71 10.10 -6.98 9.14
CA SER A 71 9.80 -5.55 9.17
C SER A 71 8.46 -5.21 8.54
N ILE A 72 8.11 -5.85 7.41
CA ILE A 72 6.80 -5.69 6.77
C ILE A 72 5.68 -6.17 7.69
N LEU A 73 5.83 -7.35 8.30
CA LEU A 73 4.83 -7.94 9.19
C LEU A 73 4.62 -7.07 10.43
N GLU A 74 5.69 -6.67 11.10
CA GLU A 74 5.61 -5.78 12.27
C GLU A 74 4.92 -4.45 11.92
N THR A 75 5.23 -3.90 10.75
CA THR A 75 4.63 -2.64 10.29
C THR A 75 3.14 -2.81 10.00
N ALA A 76 2.74 -3.91 9.37
CA ALA A 76 1.35 -4.25 9.13
C ALA A 76 0.56 -4.42 10.45
N ASP A 77 1.15 -5.10 11.44
CA ASP A 77 0.55 -5.25 12.77
C ASP A 77 0.41 -3.91 13.49
N ASN A 78 1.37 -3.01 13.37
CA ASN A 78 1.26 -1.66 13.91
C ASN A 78 0.12 -0.88 13.23
N LEU A 79 0.04 -0.91 11.90
CA LEU A 79 -1.04 -0.25 11.14
C LEU A 79 -2.42 -0.81 11.54
N LYS A 80 -2.53 -2.13 11.69
CA LYS A 80 -3.76 -2.80 12.11
C LYS A 80 -4.16 -2.45 13.54
N ASN A 81 -3.24 -2.62 14.49
CA ASN A 81 -3.58 -2.61 15.92
C ASN A 81 -3.52 -1.21 16.53
N LYS A 82 -2.58 -0.36 16.09
CA LYS A 82 -2.38 1.00 16.63
C LYS A 82 -3.10 2.07 15.81
N ASP A 83 -3.04 1.96 14.48
CA ASP A 83 -3.67 2.96 13.60
C ASP A 83 -5.09 2.58 13.17
N HIS A 84 -5.54 1.38 13.54
CA HIS A 84 -6.86 0.84 13.24
C HIS A 84 -7.16 0.72 11.73
N ALA A 85 -6.12 0.49 10.93
CA ALA A 85 -6.28 0.14 9.52
C ALA A 85 -7.17 -1.10 9.36
N LYS A 86 -7.97 -1.11 8.30
CA LYS A 86 -8.89 -2.21 7.93
C LYS A 86 -8.47 -2.92 6.65
N SER A 87 -7.52 -2.34 5.93
CA SER A 87 -6.80 -2.92 4.80
C SER A 87 -5.38 -2.35 4.79
N ILE A 88 -4.46 -3.06 4.12
CA ILE A 88 -3.07 -2.62 3.95
C ILE A 88 -2.78 -2.40 2.48
N ILE A 89 -2.07 -1.33 2.14
CA ILE A 89 -1.52 -1.09 0.80
C ILE A 89 0.01 -1.21 0.90
N LEU A 90 0.59 -2.01 0.01
CA LEU A 90 2.04 -2.08 -0.14
C LEU A 90 2.54 -0.84 -0.89
N GLY A 91 3.36 -0.01 -0.23
CA GLY A 91 3.78 1.30 -0.77
C GLY A 91 4.90 1.24 -1.80
N CYS A 92 5.43 0.04 -2.10
CA CYS A 92 6.48 -0.15 -3.11
C CYS A 92 6.13 -1.33 -4.01
N ALA A 93 6.27 -1.16 -5.33
CA ALA A 93 6.03 -2.21 -6.32
C ALA A 93 6.88 -3.47 -6.11
N GLY A 94 8.05 -3.36 -5.45
CA GLY A 94 8.91 -4.51 -5.12
C GLY A 94 8.38 -5.40 -3.99
N MET A 95 7.33 -4.97 -3.27
CA MET A 95 6.78 -5.72 -2.14
C MET A 95 5.71 -6.75 -2.54
N GLY A 96 5.23 -6.76 -3.78
CA GLY A 96 4.10 -7.59 -4.23
C GLY A 96 4.24 -9.08 -3.89
N LYS A 97 5.47 -9.63 -3.94
CA LYS A 97 5.80 -11.01 -3.55
C LYS A 97 5.40 -11.36 -2.11
N TYR A 98 5.23 -10.37 -1.23
CA TYR A 98 4.86 -10.57 0.17
C TYR A 98 3.36 -10.55 0.43
N LYS A 99 2.55 -10.11 -0.54
CA LYS A 99 1.10 -9.92 -0.39
C LYS A 99 0.42 -11.13 0.25
N HIS A 100 0.44 -12.29 -0.40
CA HIS A 100 -0.32 -13.46 0.06
C HIS A 100 0.14 -13.99 1.41
N ARG A 101 1.45 -13.96 1.67
CA ARG A 101 1.99 -14.34 2.98
C ARG A 101 1.50 -13.37 4.05
N LEU A 102 1.59 -12.07 3.79
CA LEU A 102 1.13 -11.03 4.71
C LEU A 102 -0.37 -11.17 4.99
N GLU A 103 -1.22 -11.29 3.97
CA GLU A 103 -2.67 -11.46 4.12
C GLU A 103 -3.03 -12.62 5.05
N LYS A 104 -2.34 -13.76 4.89
CA LYS A 104 -2.53 -14.94 5.73
C LYS A 104 -2.15 -14.67 7.18
N ASP A 105 -1.00 -14.04 7.39
CA ASP A 105 -0.43 -13.86 8.73
C ASP A 105 -1.19 -12.77 9.52
N ILE A 106 -1.56 -11.64 8.89
CA ILE A 106 -2.31 -10.56 9.53
C ILE A 106 -3.84 -10.74 9.49
N LYS A 107 -4.35 -11.70 8.71
CA LYS A 107 -5.79 -11.96 8.51
C LYS A 107 -6.57 -10.70 8.10
N MET A 108 -6.03 -9.97 7.13
CA MET A 108 -6.58 -8.71 6.61
C MET A 108 -6.21 -8.57 5.13
N THR A 109 -7.07 -7.92 4.35
CA THR A 109 -6.81 -7.63 2.93
C THR A 109 -5.54 -6.80 2.75
N VAL A 110 -4.67 -7.26 1.84
CA VAL A 110 -3.46 -6.53 1.42
C VAL A 110 -3.55 -6.26 -0.07
N LEU A 111 -3.41 -5.00 -0.46
CA LEU A 111 -3.42 -4.55 -1.84
C LEU A 111 -1.97 -4.39 -2.32
N ASP A 112 -1.60 -5.21 -3.31
CA ASP A 112 -0.45 -4.91 -4.17
C ASP A 112 -0.87 -3.83 -5.18
N PRO A 113 -0.16 -2.69 -5.23
CA PRO A 113 -0.54 -1.61 -6.11
C PRO A 113 -0.39 -1.93 -7.59
N VAL A 114 0.55 -2.80 -7.96
CA VAL A 114 0.75 -3.21 -9.36
C VAL A 114 -0.43 -4.07 -9.81
N GLU A 115 -0.75 -5.12 -9.04
CA GLU A 115 -1.90 -5.98 -9.30
C GLU A 115 -3.20 -5.18 -9.37
N THR A 116 -3.40 -4.25 -8.43
CA THR A 116 -4.61 -3.42 -8.39
C THR A 116 -4.75 -2.55 -9.65
N ALA A 117 -3.65 -1.97 -10.14
CA ALA A 117 -3.66 -1.18 -11.36
C ALA A 117 -3.95 -2.02 -12.61
N ILE A 118 -3.43 -3.24 -12.66
CA ILE A 118 -3.72 -4.19 -13.74
C ILE A 118 -5.21 -4.52 -13.75
N LEU A 119 -5.78 -4.84 -12.59
CA LEU A 119 -7.22 -5.11 -12.48
C LEU A 119 -8.06 -3.90 -12.91
N GLU A 120 -7.65 -2.68 -12.56
CA GLU A 120 -8.30 -1.44 -12.98
C GLU A 120 -8.16 -1.13 -14.47
N ALA A 121 -7.09 -1.62 -15.11
CA ALA A 121 -6.89 -1.51 -16.55
C ALA A 121 -7.89 -2.36 -17.35
N PHE A 122 -8.30 -3.50 -16.78
CA PHE A 122 -9.23 -4.44 -17.40
C PHE A 122 -10.70 -4.24 -16.99
N LYS A 123 -10.99 -3.31 -16.07
CA LYS A 123 -12.37 -2.88 -15.81
C LYS A 123 -12.86 -1.99 -16.95
N ASN A 124 -13.94 -2.44 -17.60
CA ASN A 124 -14.66 -1.72 -18.65
C ASN A 124 -15.37 -0.48 -18.11
#